data_AF-A0A1H1LD91-F1
#
_entry.id   AF-A0A1H1LD91-F1
#
_cell.length_a   1.000
_cell.length_b   1.000
_cell.length_c   1.000
_cell.angle_alpha   90.00
_cell.angle_beta   90.00
_cell.angle_gamma   90.00
#
_symmetry.space_group_name_H-M   'P 1'
#
loop_
_entity.id
_entity.type
_entity.pdbx_description
1 polymer ?
#
loop_
_entity_poly.entity_id
_entity_poly.type
_entity_poly.pdbx_seq_one_letter_code
_entity_poly.pdbx_strand_id
1 'polypeptide(L)'
;MNFLKNISDNLKFKFYWKFPDVRLATVILDQEENQAYGRVKNGYAILESLPLPKTGYHYKDIVKVSKTDKVQLYREDKIQEFKSQKVYRRSNTPTFVFALKLAEYQDYFLLQETFREFEHKILIPNFKADKIGQWTITYCSSNNLTQVKAILKKFTSSNNNCKVKNLEIV
;
A
#
# COMPACT_ATOMS: atom_id res chain seq x y z
N MET A 1 -11.34 -23.56 -13.89
CA MET A 1 -11.56 -22.18 -13.38
C MET A 1 -12.07 -21.32 -14.54
N ASN A 2 -13.27 -20.74 -14.45
CA ASN A 2 -13.94 -20.09 -15.59
C ASN A 2 -13.43 -18.65 -15.84
N PHE A 3 -12.71 -18.45 -16.95
CA PHE A 3 -12.12 -17.18 -17.38
C PHE A 3 -13.16 -16.04 -17.48
N LEU A 4 -14.34 -16.30 -18.03
CA LEU A 4 -15.42 -15.33 -18.18
C LEU A 4 -16.01 -14.86 -16.84
N LYS A 5 -16.10 -15.77 -15.86
CA LYS A 5 -16.57 -15.43 -14.50
C LYS A 5 -15.61 -14.46 -13.81
N ASN A 6 -14.30 -14.69 -13.96
CA ASN A 6 -13.27 -13.82 -13.40
C ASN A 6 -13.29 -12.40 -13.98
N ILE A 7 -13.55 -12.24 -15.28
CA ILE A 7 -13.68 -10.91 -15.91
C ILE A 7 -14.92 -10.18 -15.38
N SER A 8 -16.08 -10.86 -15.36
CA SER A 8 -17.33 -10.31 -14.80
C SER A 8 -17.15 -9.85 -13.35
N ASP A 9 -16.53 -10.68 -12.50
CA ASP A 9 -16.36 -10.37 -11.09
C ASP A 9 -15.37 -9.21 -10.86
N ASN A 10 -14.32 -9.11 -11.69
CA ASN A 10 -13.39 -7.98 -11.64
C ASN A 10 -14.06 -6.67 -12.08
N LEU A 11 -14.89 -6.70 -13.14
CA LEU A 11 -15.66 -5.54 -13.56
C LEU A 11 -16.65 -5.11 -12.46
N LYS A 12 -17.42 -6.04 -11.91
CA LYS A 12 -18.33 -5.76 -10.79
C LYS A 12 -17.60 -5.15 -9.60
N PHE A 13 -16.41 -5.68 -9.27
CA PHE A 13 -15.58 -5.14 -8.22
C PHE A 13 -15.12 -3.70 -8.50
N LYS A 14 -14.60 -3.42 -9.69
CA LYS A 14 -14.20 -2.07 -10.10
C LYS A 14 -15.39 -1.09 -10.06
N PHE A 15 -16.55 -1.50 -10.56
CA PHE A 15 -17.77 -0.70 -10.53
C PHE A 15 -18.27 -0.44 -9.11
N TYR A 16 -18.21 -1.43 -8.22
CA TYR A 16 -18.63 -1.27 -6.82
C TYR A 16 -17.87 -0.12 -6.14
N TRP A 17 -16.55 -0.08 -6.32
CA TRP A 17 -15.69 0.95 -5.70
C TRP A 17 -15.63 2.27 -6.49
N LYS A 18 -16.20 2.34 -7.70
CA LYS A 18 -16.20 3.56 -8.53
C LYS A 18 -16.87 4.75 -7.82
N PHE A 19 -17.91 4.48 -7.04
CA PHE A 19 -18.67 5.47 -6.27
C PHE A 19 -18.70 5.08 -4.79
N PRO A 20 -17.65 5.40 -4.01
CA PRO A 20 -17.61 5.14 -2.58
C PRO A 20 -18.41 6.19 -1.80
N ASP A 21 -18.84 5.85 -0.59
CA ASP A 21 -19.49 6.79 0.34
C ASP A 21 -18.44 7.78 0.88
N VAL A 22 -17.21 7.30 1.10
CA VAL A 22 -16.06 8.13 1.48
C VAL A 22 -14.90 7.84 0.55
N ARG A 23 -14.42 8.87 -0.17
CA ARG A 23 -13.34 8.76 -1.16
C ARG A 23 -11.94 8.63 -0.55
N LEU A 24 -11.74 9.16 0.65
CA LEU A 24 -10.49 9.07 1.39
C LEU A 24 -10.82 8.99 2.87
N ALA A 25 -10.41 7.89 3.49
CA ALA A 25 -10.60 7.61 4.90
C ALA A 25 -9.29 7.12 5.52
N THR A 26 -9.08 7.44 6.80
CA THR A 26 -8.10 6.74 7.63
C THR A 26 -8.76 5.49 8.19
N VAL A 27 -8.10 4.34 8.07
CA VAL A 27 -8.54 3.06 8.65
C VAL A 27 -7.50 2.61 9.67
N ILE A 28 -7.90 2.58 10.94
CA ILE A 28 -7.10 2.06 12.04
C ILE A 28 -7.18 0.54 12.02
N LEU A 29 -6.01 -0.12 11.96
CA LEU A 29 -5.89 -1.55 11.71
C LEU A 29 -5.74 -2.39 12.98
N ASP A 30 -5.13 -1.83 14.03
CA ASP A 30 -4.84 -2.51 15.29
C ASP A 30 -4.84 -1.55 16.50
N GLN A 31 -4.42 -2.08 17.66
CA GLN A 31 -4.39 -1.34 18.94
C GLN A 31 -3.22 -0.36 19.04
N GLU A 32 -2.17 -0.50 18.22
CA GLU A 32 -1.03 0.43 18.18
C GLU A 32 -1.33 1.65 17.29
N GLU A 33 -2.58 1.81 16.88
CA GLU A 33 -3.04 2.83 15.94
C GLU A 33 -2.29 2.79 14.59
N ASN A 34 -1.79 1.62 14.16
CA ASN A 34 -1.25 1.48 12.81
C ASN A 34 -2.38 1.71 11.81
N GLN A 35 -2.14 2.58 10.83
CA GLN A 35 -3.18 3.07 9.92
C GLN A 35 -2.87 2.76 8.45
N ALA A 36 -3.95 2.60 7.68
CA ALA A 36 -3.92 2.62 6.23
C ALA A 36 -4.98 3.59 5.71
N TYR A 37 -4.79 4.07 4.47
CA TYR A 37 -5.74 4.92 3.78
C TYR A 37 -6.52 4.12 2.76
N GLY A 38 -7.78 4.49 2.55
CA GLY A 38 -8.65 3.77 1.64
C GLY A 38 -9.95 4.47 1.33
N ARG A 39 -10.80 3.75 0.60
CA ARG A 39 -12.20 4.15 0.29
C ARG A 39 -13.16 3.33 1.13
N VAL A 40 -14.25 3.95 1.57
CA VAL A 40 -15.30 3.29 2.37
C VAL A 40 -16.61 3.25 1.59
N LYS A 41 -17.29 2.10 1.63
CA LYS A 41 -18.62 1.90 1.05
C LYS A 41 -19.41 0.84 1.82
N ASN A 42 -20.63 1.17 2.25
CA ASN A 42 -21.56 0.27 2.94
C ASN A 42 -20.93 -0.47 4.14
N GLY A 43 -20.14 0.23 4.97
CA GLY A 43 -19.48 -0.37 6.14
C GLY A 43 -18.26 -1.25 5.83
N TYR A 44 -17.75 -1.19 4.59
CA TYR A 44 -16.50 -1.85 4.19
C TYR A 44 -15.49 -0.84 3.70
N ALA A 45 -14.21 -1.09 3.94
CA ALA A 45 -13.11 -0.30 3.38
C ALA A 45 -12.22 -1.17 2.48
N ILE A 46 -11.80 -0.61 1.35
CA ILE A 46 -10.69 -1.16 0.56
C ILE A 46 -9.40 -0.42 0.94
N LEU A 47 -8.34 -1.15 1.30
CA LEU A 47 -7.06 -0.57 1.70
C LEU A 47 -6.24 -0.18 0.47
N GLU A 48 -5.98 1.12 0.28
CA GLU A 48 -5.32 1.67 -0.92
C GLU A 48 -3.94 2.29 -0.67
N SER A 49 -3.53 2.39 0.59
CA SER A 49 -2.12 2.48 0.98
C SER A 49 -1.61 1.12 1.45
N LEU A 50 -0.29 0.93 1.43
CA LEU A 50 0.35 -0.28 1.90
C LEU A 50 0.32 -0.32 3.44
N PRO A 51 -0.32 -1.32 4.08
CA PRO A 51 -0.22 -1.51 5.53
C PRO A 51 1.18 -1.97 5.94
N LEU A 52 1.55 -1.75 7.21
CA LEU A 52 2.76 -2.39 7.76
C LEU A 52 2.52 -3.90 7.89
N PRO A 53 3.50 -4.77 7.57
CA PRO A 53 3.30 -6.21 7.63
C PRO A 53 2.86 -6.74 9.01
N LYS A 54 3.35 -6.12 10.10
CA LYS A 54 2.98 -6.48 11.48
C LYS A 54 1.47 -6.39 11.78
N THR A 55 0.72 -5.63 10.98
CA THR A 55 -0.73 -5.50 11.13
C THR A 55 -1.48 -6.74 10.63
N GLY A 56 -0.84 -7.59 9.81
CA GLY A 56 -1.46 -8.76 9.18
C GLY A 56 -2.41 -8.45 8.01
N TYR A 57 -2.54 -7.18 7.63
CA TYR A 57 -3.34 -6.74 6.47
C TYR A 57 -2.48 -6.56 5.23
N HIS A 58 -3.08 -6.79 4.06
CA HIS A 58 -2.43 -6.61 2.77
C HIS A 58 -2.98 -5.40 2.00
N TYR A 59 -2.19 -4.91 1.05
CA TYR A 59 -2.67 -3.94 0.08
C TYR A 59 -3.88 -4.48 -0.68
N LYS A 60 -4.93 -3.67 -0.85
CA LYS A 60 -6.23 -4.01 -1.45
C LYS A 60 -7.07 -5.04 -0.68
N ASP A 61 -6.75 -5.34 0.59
CA ASP A 61 -7.69 -6.04 1.46
C ASP A 61 -9.01 -5.27 1.56
N ILE A 62 -10.11 -6.01 1.63
CA ILE A 62 -11.42 -5.46 2.00
C ILE A 62 -11.66 -5.80 3.45
N VAL A 63 -11.89 -4.79 4.26
CA VAL A 63 -12.10 -4.94 5.70
C VAL A 63 -13.48 -4.41 6.08
N LYS A 64 -14.14 -5.06 7.02
CA LYS A 64 -15.34 -4.51 7.64
C LYS A 64 -14.89 -3.41 8.60
N VAL A 65 -15.54 -2.25 8.53
CA VAL A 65 -15.19 -1.08 9.33
C VAL A 65 -16.36 -0.53 10.12
N SER A 66 -16.06 0.10 11.25
CA SER A 66 -16.98 0.97 11.98
C SER A 66 -16.47 2.40 11.95
N LYS A 67 -17.37 3.35 11.71
CA LYS A 67 -17.06 4.78 11.81
C LYS A 67 -16.67 5.13 13.25
N THR A 68 -15.69 5.98 13.42
CA THR A 68 -15.33 6.56 14.72
C THR A 68 -15.81 8.02 14.79
N ASP A 69 -15.79 8.61 15.98
CA ASP A 69 -16.09 10.04 16.13
C ASP A 69 -14.88 10.95 15.81
N LYS A 70 -13.72 10.36 15.50
CA LYS A 70 -12.49 11.08 15.20
C LYS A 70 -12.42 11.47 13.71
N VAL A 71 -11.78 12.60 13.46
CA VAL A 71 -11.33 13.04 12.14
C VAL A 71 -9.84 13.33 12.20
N GLN A 72 -9.12 13.03 11.13
CA GLN A 72 -7.69 13.30 11.02
C GLN A 72 -7.44 14.34 9.92
N LEU A 73 -6.40 15.15 10.08
CA LEU A 73 -5.93 16.03 9.02
C LEU A 73 -5.05 15.24 8.06
N TYR A 74 -5.38 15.28 6.78
CA TYR A 74 -4.55 14.79 5.70
C TYR A 74 -4.33 15.92 4.71
N ARG A 75 -3.11 16.48 4.72
CA ARG A 75 -2.82 17.76 4.07
C ARG A 75 -3.72 18.85 4.66
N GLU A 76 -4.61 19.41 3.86
CA GLU A 76 -5.54 20.48 4.25
C GLU A 76 -6.97 19.94 4.49
N ASP A 77 -7.21 18.66 4.19
CA ASP A 77 -8.53 18.04 4.31
C ASP A 77 -8.71 17.32 5.65
N LYS A 78 -9.92 17.43 6.22
CA LYS A 78 -10.35 16.56 7.32
C LYS A 78 -10.91 15.27 6.76
N ILE A 79 -10.24 14.16 7.03
CA ILE A 79 -10.66 12.83 6.61
C ILE A 79 -11.25 12.05 7.78
N GLN A 80 -12.32 11.31 7.49
CA GLN A 80 -13.01 10.50 8.49
C GLN A 80 -12.16 9.30 8.90
N GLU A 81 -12.03 9.08 10.22
CA GLU A 81 -11.41 7.88 10.76
C GLU A 81 -12.42 6.75 10.95
N PHE A 82 -12.02 5.55 10.57
CA PHE A 82 -12.72 4.30 10.74
C PHE A 82 -11.83 3.30 11.46
N LYS A 83 -12.43 2.37 12.20
CA LYS A 83 -11.74 1.25 12.84
C LYS A 83 -12.04 -0.05 12.12
N SER A 84 -10.99 -0.80 11.76
CA SER A 84 -11.12 -2.15 11.23
C SER A 84 -11.68 -3.10 12.28
N GLN A 85 -12.63 -3.94 11.88
CA GLN A 85 -13.21 -4.99 12.71
C GLN A 85 -12.64 -6.36 12.35
N LYS A 86 -12.62 -6.68 11.05
CA LYS A 86 -12.07 -7.93 10.51
C LYS A 86 -11.84 -7.81 9.02
N VAL A 87 -10.93 -8.63 8.50
CA VAL A 87 -10.78 -8.82 7.06
C VAL A 87 -12.00 -9.54 6.51
N TYR A 88 -12.72 -8.90 5.60
CA TYR A 88 -13.84 -9.48 4.87
C TYR A 88 -13.37 -10.28 3.66
N ARG A 89 -12.39 -9.75 2.92
CA ARG A 89 -11.77 -10.42 1.79
C ARG A 89 -10.29 -10.06 1.72
N ARG A 90 -9.43 -11.08 1.76
CA ARG A 90 -7.99 -10.91 1.52
C ARG A 90 -7.72 -10.62 0.05
N SER A 91 -6.75 -9.77 -0.22
CA SER A 91 -6.16 -9.59 -1.53
C SER A 91 -5.14 -10.70 -1.79
N ASN A 92 -4.96 -11.03 -3.07
CA ASN A 92 -3.89 -11.94 -3.51
C ASN A 92 -2.59 -11.18 -3.80
N THR A 93 -2.40 -9.99 -3.21
CA THR A 93 -1.21 -9.15 -3.44
C THR A 93 -0.32 -9.22 -2.21
N PRO A 94 0.71 -10.09 -2.19
CA PRO A 94 1.63 -10.19 -1.07
C PRO A 94 2.45 -8.91 -0.86
N THR A 95 2.98 -8.79 0.35
CA THR A 95 3.92 -7.74 0.73
C THR A 95 5.33 -8.31 0.73
N PHE A 96 6.28 -7.58 0.18
CA PHE A 96 7.70 -7.91 0.17
C PHE A 96 8.46 -6.88 0.98
N VAL A 97 9.53 -7.32 1.63
CA VAL A 97 10.45 -6.46 2.37
C VAL A 97 11.84 -6.52 1.76
N PHE A 98 12.55 -5.39 1.79
CA PHE A 98 13.94 -5.31 1.38
C PHE A 98 14.64 -4.14 2.07
N ALA A 99 15.97 -4.17 2.09
CA ALA A 99 16.79 -3.05 2.50
C ALA A 99 17.12 -2.16 1.29
N LEU A 100 16.89 -0.85 1.45
CA LEU A 100 17.10 0.16 0.43
C LEU A 100 18.06 1.23 0.96
N LYS A 101 18.97 1.70 0.11
CA LYS A 101 19.77 2.90 0.36
C LYS A 101 19.56 3.86 -0.80
N LEU A 102 18.90 4.98 -0.50
CA LEU A 102 18.70 6.10 -1.43
C LEU A 102 19.91 7.02 -1.40
N ALA A 103 20.26 7.61 -2.55
CA ALA A 103 21.38 8.56 -2.65
C ALA A 103 20.93 9.99 -2.38
N GLU A 104 19.72 10.33 -2.82
CA GLU A 104 19.11 11.66 -2.70
C GLU A 104 17.64 11.56 -2.26
N TYR A 105 17.08 12.67 -1.78
CA TYR A 105 15.68 12.72 -1.35
C TYR A 105 14.71 12.51 -2.52
N GLN A 106 15.07 13.01 -3.70
CA GLN A 106 14.31 12.90 -4.94
C GLN A 106 14.15 11.45 -5.41
N ASP A 107 15.13 10.59 -5.10
CA ASP A 107 15.10 9.17 -5.46
C ASP A 107 13.89 8.45 -4.85
N TYR A 108 13.38 8.92 -3.70
CA TYR A 108 12.18 8.37 -3.10
C TYR A 108 10.95 8.55 -3.99
N PHE A 109 10.79 9.74 -4.57
CA PHE A 109 9.66 10.01 -5.47
C PHE A 109 9.80 9.17 -6.74
N LEU A 110 10.99 9.11 -7.33
CA LEU A 110 11.25 8.28 -8.52
C LEU A 110 10.97 6.79 -8.25
N LEU A 111 11.31 6.30 -7.06
CA LEU A 111 10.97 4.95 -6.63
C LEU A 111 9.46 4.74 -6.52
N GLN A 112 8.73 5.67 -5.91
CA GLN A 112 7.27 5.63 -5.85
C GLN A 112 6.63 5.63 -7.25
N GLU A 113 7.15 6.45 -8.16
CA GLU A 113 6.68 6.51 -9.55
C GLU A 113 6.93 5.20 -10.28
N THR A 114 8.13 4.62 -10.12
CA THR A 114 8.48 3.32 -10.72
C THR A 114 7.54 2.22 -10.23
N PHE A 115 7.16 2.20 -8.95
CA PHE A 115 6.16 1.24 -8.46
C PHE A 115 4.74 1.52 -8.99
N ARG A 116 4.36 2.81 -9.10
CA ARG A 116 3.05 3.24 -9.62
C ARG A 116 2.84 2.82 -11.08
N GLU A 117 3.87 2.89 -11.92
CA GLU A 117 3.82 2.45 -13.32
C GLU A 117 3.43 0.96 -13.47
N PHE A 118 3.74 0.14 -12.45
CA PHE A 118 3.37 -1.27 -12.41
C PHE A 118 2.11 -1.54 -11.56
N GLU A 119 1.34 -0.48 -11.24
CA GLU A 119 0.13 -0.53 -10.41
C GLU A 119 0.34 -1.05 -8.98
N HIS A 120 1.57 -0.89 -8.45
CA HIS A 120 1.98 -1.36 -7.14
C HIS A 120 2.29 -0.20 -6.18
N LYS A 121 2.44 -0.53 -4.90
CA LYS A 121 2.74 0.44 -3.82
C LYS A 121 4.06 0.10 -3.14
N ILE A 122 4.71 1.15 -2.65
CA ILE A 122 5.90 1.07 -1.81
C ILE A 122 5.73 1.95 -0.58
N LEU A 123 6.32 1.54 0.53
CA LEU A 123 6.32 2.26 1.79
C LEU A 123 7.72 2.20 2.40
N ILE A 124 8.29 3.38 2.67
CA ILE A 124 9.42 3.53 3.59
C ILE A 124 8.85 4.09 4.90
N PRO A 125 8.81 3.32 5.99
CA PRO A 125 8.25 3.79 7.25
C PRO A 125 9.00 5.01 7.78
N ASN A 126 8.26 6.05 8.19
CA ASN A 126 8.81 7.27 8.77
C ASN A 126 9.97 7.85 7.93
N PHE A 127 9.80 7.94 6.61
CA PHE A 127 10.84 8.48 5.72
C PHE A 127 11.10 9.96 6.01
N LYS A 128 12.37 10.30 6.20
CA LYS A 128 12.87 11.63 6.54
C LYS A 128 14.23 11.84 5.85
N ALA A 129 14.64 13.10 5.69
CA ALA A 129 15.86 13.46 4.96
C ALA A 129 17.15 12.92 5.61
N ASP A 130 17.15 12.69 6.92
CA ASP A 130 18.25 12.08 7.67
C ASP A 130 18.52 10.61 7.30
N LYS A 131 17.55 9.93 6.66
CA LYS A 131 17.70 8.54 6.18
C LYS A 131 18.45 8.43 4.85
N ILE A 132 18.74 9.55 4.18
CA ILE A 132 19.49 9.55 2.92
C ILE A 132 20.90 9.02 3.14
N GLY A 133 21.37 8.16 2.24
CA GLY A 133 22.65 7.47 2.37
C GLY A 133 22.66 6.33 3.40
N GLN A 134 21.57 6.09 4.14
CA GLN A 134 21.45 5.00 5.12
C GLN A 134 20.66 3.82 4.56
N TRP A 135 20.91 2.62 5.10
CA TRP A 135 20.10 1.44 4.81
C TRP A 135 18.79 1.52 5.59
N THR A 136 17.68 1.46 4.88
CA THR A 136 16.34 1.55 5.45
C THR A 136 15.50 0.34 5.05
N ILE A 137 14.75 -0.21 5.99
CA ILE A 137 13.75 -1.26 5.72
C ILE A 137 12.62 -0.65 4.91
N THR A 138 12.28 -1.30 3.81
CA THR A 138 11.28 -0.84 2.85
C THR A 138 10.33 -1.97 2.51
N TYR A 139 9.05 -1.63 2.35
CA TYR A 139 8.00 -2.59 2.02
C TYR A 139 7.39 -2.26 0.66
N CYS A 140 6.99 -3.27 -0.10
CA CYS A 140 6.21 -3.07 -1.31
C CYS A 140 5.14 -4.14 -1.51
N SER A 141 4.07 -3.80 -2.21
CA SER A 141 3.11 -4.78 -2.72
C SER A 141 3.53 -5.23 -4.11
N SER A 142 3.39 -6.51 -4.44
CA SER A 142 3.52 -6.98 -5.82
C SER A 142 2.81 -8.31 -6.02
N ASN A 143 2.63 -8.75 -7.26
CA ASN A 143 2.02 -10.05 -7.53
C ASN A 143 2.97 -11.21 -7.21
N ASN A 144 4.28 -11.01 -7.41
CA ASN A 144 5.30 -12.04 -7.16
C ASN A 144 6.71 -11.43 -7.08
N LEU A 145 7.66 -12.24 -6.61
CA LEU A 145 9.07 -11.85 -6.46
C LEU A 145 9.72 -11.41 -7.78
N THR A 146 9.37 -12.04 -8.89
CA THR A 146 9.92 -11.70 -10.22
C THR A 146 9.57 -10.27 -10.63
N GLN A 147 8.33 -9.85 -10.39
CA GLN A 147 7.90 -8.47 -10.65
C GLN A 147 8.64 -7.47 -9.75
N VAL A 148 8.81 -7.78 -8.46
CA VAL A 148 9.56 -6.89 -7.55
C VAL A 148 11.00 -6.72 -8.04
N LYS A 149 11.67 -7.81 -8.41
CA LYS A 149 13.03 -7.75 -8.97
C LYS A 149 13.09 -6.91 -10.24
N ALA A 150 12.11 -7.01 -11.13
CA ALA A 150 12.05 -6.23 -12.36
C ALA A 150 11.90 -4.72 -12.09
N ILE A 151 10.99 -4.36 -11.18
CA ILE A 151 10.74 -2.95 -10.78
C ILE A 151 12.00 -2.36 -10.13
N LEU A 152 12.59 -3.07 -9.16
CA LEU A 152 13.80 -2.62 -8.47
C LEU A 152 14.98 -2.50 -9.43
N LYS A 153 15.16 -3.46 -10.36
CA LYS A 153 16.19 -3.38 -11.40
C LYS A 153 15.98 -2.17 -12.29
N LYS A 154 14.74 -1.88 -12.71
CA LYS A 154 14.42 -0.67 -13.50
C LYS A 154 14.86 0.59 -12.74
N PHE A 155 14.48 0.69 -11.47
CA PHE A 155 14.83 1.84 -10.62
C PHE A 155 16.34 2.00 -10.40
N THR A 156 17.07 0.92 -10.12
CA THR A 156 18.51 1.00 -9.85
C THR A 156 19.35 1.16 -11.11
N SER A 157 18.84 0.74 -12.28
CA SER A 157 19.53 0.95 -13.57
C SER A 157 19.44 2.41 -14.03
N SER A 158 18.38 3.13 -13.66
CA SER A 158 18.28 4.58 -13.89
C SER A 158 19.00 5.42 -12.83
N ASN A 159 19.27 4.84 -11.65
CA ASN A 159 19.88 5.53 -10.50
C ASN A 159 20.97 4.68 -9.85
N ASN A 160 22.16 4.66 -10.45
CA ASN A 160 23.26 3.75 -10.08
C ASN A 160 23.77 3.94 -8.63
N ASN A 161 23.49 5.09 -8.00
CA ASN A 161 23.89 5.37 -6.62
C ASN A 161 22.92 4.75 -5.59
N CYS A 162 21.72 4.35 -6.00
CA CYS A 162 20.76 3.64 -5.17
C CYS A 162 21.11 2.15 -5.07
N LYS A 163 20.95 1.57 -3.88
CA LYS A 163 21.27 0.16 -3.65
C LYS A 163 20.11 -0.58 -2.97
N VAL A 164 19.93 -1.84 -3.34
CA VAL A 164 18.89 -2.73 -2.79
C VAL A 164 19.51 -4.09 -2.43
N LYS A 165 19.11 -4.67 -1.30
CA LYS A 165 19.51 -6.02 -0.88
C LYS A 165 18.46 -6.69 0.01
N ASN A 166 18.63 -7.98 0.28
CA ASN A 166 17.82 -8.78 1.22
C ASN A 166 16.32 -8.75 0.91
N LEU A 167 15.96 -8.98 -0.37
CA LEU A 167 14.56 -9.03 -0.79
C LEU A 167 13.92 -10.36 -0.43
N GLU A 168 12.83 -10.31 0.33
CA GLU A 168 12.06 -11.47 0.80
C GLU A 168 10.56 -11.18 0.87
N ILE A 169 9.74 -12.23 0.96
CA ILE A 169 8.29 -12.14 1.17
C ILE A 169 7.99 -12.17 2.67
N VAL A 170 6.99 -11.39 3.11
CA VAL A 170 6.54 -11.32 4.51
C VAL A 170 5.12 -11.85 4.64
#